data_AF-E2C1Q9-F1
#
_entry.id   AF-E2C1Q9-F1
#
_cell.length_a   1.000
_cell.length_b   1.000
_cell.length_c   1.000
_cell.angle_alpha   90.00
_cell.angle_beta   90.00
_cell.angle_gamma   90.00
#
_symmetry.space_group_name_H-M   'P 1'
#
loop_
_entity.id
_entity.type
_entity.pdbx_description
1 polymer ?
#
loop_
_entity_poly.entity_id
_entity_poly.type
_entity_poly.pdbx_seq_one_letter_code
_entity_poly.pdbx_strand_id
1 'polypeptide(L)' 'GDFASLVRKLLGPIYGDGVMSLLIRQARDILVCAYHGNLENFVRTYLSPAAALLAEVK' A
#
# COMPACT_ATOMS: atom_id res chain seq x y z
N GLY A 1 1.00 5.45 -13.71
CA GLY A 1 0.68 6.09 -12.43
C GLY A 1 1.75 5.73 -11.42
N ASP A 2 2.24 6.69 -10.65
CA ASP A 2 3.31 6.46 -9.68
C ASP A 2 2.83 5.54 -8.53
N PHE A 3 3.71 4.65 -8.05
CA PHE A 3 3.49 3.76 -6.91
C PHE A 3 2.96 4.51 -5.68
N ALA A 4 3.50 5.71 -5.42
CA ALA A 4 3.06 6.54 -4.31
C ALA A 4 1.58 6.94 -4.43
N SER A 5 1.09 7.21 -5.63
CA SER A 5 -0.32 7.54 -5.88
C SER A 5 -1.23 6.34 -5.63
N LEU A 6 -0.77 5.12 -5.92
CA LEU A 6 -1.51 3.90 -5.61
C LEU A 6 -1.63 3.68 -4.10
N VAL A 7 -0.53 3.79 -3.36
CA VAL A 7 -0.54 3.65 -1.90
C VAL A 7 -1.43 4.72 -1.26
N ARG A 8 -1.36 5.98 -1.72
CA ARG A 8 -2.28 7.04 -1.27
C ARG A 8 -3.73 6.72 -1.57
N LYS A 9 -4.04 6.21 -2.77
CA LYS A 9 -5.42 5.86 -3.15
C LYS A 9 -6.01 4.79 -2.23
N LEU A 10 -5.22 3.78 -1.85
CA LEU A 10 -5.71 2.64 -1.06
C LEU A 10 -5.68 2.90 0.45
N LEU A 11 -4.61 3.50 0.96
CA LEU A 11 -4.42 3.66 2.42
C LEU A 11 -4.72 5.08 2.92
N GLY A 12 -4.74 6.08 2.04
CA GLY A 12 -5.01 7.48 2.41
C GLY A 12 -6.35 7.67 3.10
N PRO A 13 -7.48 7.14 2.57
CA PRO A 13 -8.78 7.22 3.25
C PRO A 13 -8.81 6.57 4.64
N ILE A 14 -7.92 5.61 4.89
CA ILE A 14 -7.84 4.86 6.15
C ILE A 14 -7.00 5.65 7.16
N TYR A 15 -5.81 6.10 6.78
CA TYR A 15 -4.80 6.65 7.70
C TYR A 15 -4.66 8.17 7.71
N GLY A 16 -5.19 8.86 6.69
CA GLY A 16 -4.97 10.29 6.48
C GLY A 16 -3.55 10.63 6.03
N ASP A 17 -3.31 11.90 5.71
CA ASP A 17 -2.08 12.34 5.04
C ASP A 17 -0.84 12.34 5.95
N GLY A 18 -1.02 12.45 7.28
CA GLY A 18 0.08 12.65 8.24
C GLY A 18 1.11 11.53 8.30
N VAL A 19 0.77 10.32 7.84
CA VAL A 19 1.66 9.15 7.84
C VAL A 19 1.96 8.60 6.45
N MET A 20 1.51 9.26 5.37
CA MET A 20 1.59 8.69 4.02
C MET A 20 3.03 8.46 3.55
N SER A 21 3.99 9.31 3.94
CA SER A 21 5.39 9.13 3.58
C SER A 21 5.97 7.83 4.14
N LEU A 22 5.61 7.47 5.38
CA LEU A 22 6.00 6.22 6.03
C LEU A 22 5.32 5.02 5.35
N LEU A 23 4.01 5.09 5.09
CA LEU A 23 3.27 4.01 4.44
C LEU A 23 3.77 3.74 3.02
N ILE A 24 4.08 4.79 2.25
CA ILE A 24 4.68 4.65 0.91
C ILE A 24 6.03 3.95 1.00
N ARG A 25 6.89 4.32 1.96
CA ARG A 25 8.19 3.67 2.15
C ARG A 25 8.02 2.20 2.53
N GLN A 26 7.20 1.89 3.52
CA GLN A 26 6.96 0.51 3.97
C GLN A 26 6.38 -0.36 2.86
N ALA A 27 5.38 0.15 2.12
CA ALA A 27 4.82 -0.56 0.98
C ALA A 27 5.89 -0.84 -0.09
N ARG A 28 6.82 0.10 -0.31
CA ARG A 28 7.92 -0.08 -1.26
C ARG A 28 8.90 -1.15 -0.80
N ASP A 29 9.26 -1.14 0.48
CA ASP A 29 10.15 -2.14 1.07
C ASP A 29 9.57 -3.55 0.86
N ILE A 30 8.26 -3.73 1.09
CA ILE A 30 7.59 -5.02 0.84
C ILE A 30 7.55 -5.36 -0.65
N LEU A 31 7.20 -4.39 -1.51
CA LEU A 31 7.20 -4.58 -2.97
C LEU A 31 8.55 -5.07 -3.48
N VAL A 32 9.66 -4.54 -2.96
CA VAL A 32 11.00 -4.90 -3.42
C VAL A 32 11.48 -6.20 -2.76
N CYS A 33 11.38 -6.31 -1.43
CA CYS A 33 11.99 -7.41 -0.70
C CYS A 33 11.19 -8.72 -0.80
N ALA A 34 9.86 -8.66 -0.77
CA ALA A 34 9.01 -9.85 -0.81
C ALA A 34 8.44 -10.15 -2.20
N TYR A 35 8.27 -9.13 -3.03
CA TYR A 35 7.66 -9.25 -4.37
C TYR A 35 8.61 -8.96 -5.52
N HIS A 36 9.89 -8.64 -5.25
CA HIS A 36 10.94 -8.41 -6.24
C HIS A 36 10.57 -7.39 -7.33
N GLY A 37 9.78 -6.38 -6.96
CA GLY A 37 9.31 -5.34 -7.88
C GLY A 37 8.09 -5.73 -8.72
N ASN A 38 7.53 -6.93 -8.56
CA ASN A 38 6.30 -7.34 -9.24
C ASN A 38 5.08 -6.61 -8.64
N LEU A 39 4.78 -5.44 -9.22
CA LEU A 39 3.70 -4.57 -8.76
C LEU A 39 2.32 -5.24 -8.85
N GLU A 40 2.03 -5.95 -9.95
CA GLU A 40 0.72 -6.59 -10.13
C GLU A 40 0.46 -7.61 -9.02
N ASN A 41 1.43 -8.50 -8.76
CA ASN A 41 1.29 -9.51 -7.73
C ASN A 41 1.18 -8.88 -6.34
N PHE A 42 2.05 -7.92 -6.01
CA PHE A 42 2.01 -7.17 -4.75
C PHE A 42 0.64 -6.51 -4.50
N VAL A 43 0.06 -5.89 -5.52
CA VAL A 43 -1.25 -5.23 -5.40
C VAL A 43 -2.37 -6.24 -5.20
N ARG A 44 -2.35 -7.33 -5.98
CA ARG A 44 -3.39 -8.35 -5.96
C ARG A 44 -3.39 -9.16 -4.67
N THR A 45 -2.23 -9.55 -4.17
CA THR A 45 -2.12 -10.53 -3.07
C THR A 45 -1.79 -9.89 -1.72
N TYR A 46 -1.35 -8.63 -1.68
CA TYR A 46 -1.01 -7.96 -0.41
C TYR A 46 -1.69 -6.62 -0.23
N LEU A 47 -1.40 -5.62 -1.07
CA LEU A 47 -1.79 -4.24 -0.76
C LEU A 47 -3.32 -4.04 -0.79
N SER A 48 -4.01 -4.60 -1.79
CA SER A 48 -5.47 -4.46 -1.88
C SER A 48 -6.20 -5.24 -0.78
N PRO A 49 -5.86 -6.52 -0.51
CA PRO A 49 -6.44 -7.25 0.63
C PRO A 49 -6.18 -6.57 1.97
N ALA A 50 -4.96 -6.07 2.20
CA ALA A 50 -4.63 -5.37 3.44
C ALA A 50 -5.44 -4.08 3.60
N ALA A 51 -5.57 -3.28 2.54
CA ALA A 51 -6.40 -2.07 2.57
C ALA A 51 -7.88 -2.39 2.85
N ALA A 52 -8.43 -3.46 2.25
CA ALA A 52 -9.80 -3.90 2.50
C ALA A 52 -10.02 -4.30 3.96
N LEU A 53 -9.15 -5.15 4.51
CA LEU A 53 -9.21 -5.57 5.91
C LEU A 53 -9.07 -4.39 6.89
N LEU A 54 -8.14 -3.48 6.61
CA LEU A 54 -7.90 -2.31 7.46
C LEU A 54 -9.06 -1.32 7.44
N ALA A 55 -9.85 -1.27 6.36
CA ALA A 55 -11.04 -0.44 6.27
C ALA A 55 -12.21 -0.98 7.13
N GLU A 56 -12.23 -2.28 7.44
CA GLU A 56 -13.28 -2.91 8.25
C GLU A 56 -13.05 -2.77 9.76
N VAL A 57 -11.79 -2.62 10.19
CA VAL A 57 -11.40 -2.59 11.61
C VAL A 57 -11.20 -1.18 12.16
N LYS A 58 -11.37 -0.15 11.34
CA LYS A 58 -11.18 1.26 11.74
C LYS A 58 -12.47 1.99 12.04
#